data_AF-A0A1H7Q3A3-F1
#
_entry.id   AF-A0A1H7Q3A3-F1
#
_cell.length_a   1.000
_cell.length_b   1.000
_cell.length_c   1.000
_cell.angle_alpha   90.00
_cell.angle_beta   90.00
_cell.angle_gamma   90.00
#
_symmetry.space_group_name_H-M   'P 1'
#
loop_
_entity.id
_entity.type
_entity.pdbx_description
1 polymer ?
#
loop_
_entity_poly.entity_id
_entity_poly.type
_entity_poly.pdbx_seq_one_letter_code
_entity_poly.pdbx_strand_id
1 'polypeptide(L)'
;MKKTKLIMVGILIICLQSCCPFLADCENNDDDFPIDPSFSQYEPVLLDRNDFENSVSLKEPISISTSGKIYSKDNLLFINEVHKGFHIYDNTDPTSPTPLKFLEAPGSTDLAIRDNMIYINQATDLIAVEYNNANGITLTKRVINVFPELRSPDGFLPFDIPENNVVIGWTLSN
;
A
#
# COMPACT_ATOMS: atom_id res chain seq x y z
N MET A 1 19.84 -53.56 -31.10
CA MET A 1 19.87 -52.86 -29.78
C MET A 1 20.84 -51.68 -29.70
N LYS A 2 22.02 -51.68 -30.35
CA LYS A 2 22.95 -50.52 -30.33
C LYS A 2 22.47 -49.31 -31.16
N LYS A 3 21.79 -49.53 -32.29
CA LYS A 3 21.31 -48.45 -33.17
C LYS A 3 20.15 -47.63 -32.57
N THR A 4 19.26 -48.26 -31.81
CA THR A 4 18.15 -47.57 -31.12
C THR A 4 18.62 -46.70 -29.96
N LYS A 5 19.66 -47.10 -29.21
CA LYS A 5 20.29 -46.25 -28.20
C LYS A 5 21.01 -45.04 -28.81
N LEU A 6 21.61 -45.19 -29.98
CA LEU A 6 22.30 -44.10 -30.68
C LEU A 6 21.32 -43.04 -31.21
N ILE A 7 20.15 -43.47 -31.71
CA ILE A 7 19.08 -42.57 -32.14
C ILE A 7 18.47 -41.82 -30.94
N MET A 8 18.28 -42.50 -29.80
CA MET A 8 17.78 -41.86 -28.57
C MET A 8 18.74 -40.81 -28.00
N VAL A 9 20.06 -41.04 -28.08
CA VAL A 9 21.08 -40.07 -27.65
C VAL A 9 21.14 -38.86 -28.59
N GLY A 10 20.96 -39.07 -29.90
CA GLY A 10 20.88 -37.98 -30.87
C GLY A 10 19.68 -37.05 -30.65
N ILE A 11 18.50 -37.62 -30.35
CA ILE A 11 17.28 -36.85 -30.05
C ILE A 11 17.42 -36.07 -28.73
N LEU A 12 18.08 -36.64 -27.72
CA LEU A 12 18.32 -35.97 -26.43
C LEU A 12 19.25 -34.75 -26.57
N ILE A 13 20.24 -34.81 -27.46
CA ILE A 13 21.19 -33.70 -27.72
C ILE A 13 20.52 -32.57 -28.50
N ILE A 14 19.57 -32.88 -29.40
CA ILE A 14 18.80 -31.87 -30.16
C ILE A 14 17.79 -31.15 -29.25
N CYS A 15 17.20 -31.82 -28.25
CA CYS A 15 16.32 -31.18 -27.27
C CYS A 15 17.06 -30.28 -26.25
N LEU A 16 18.38 -30.43 -26.08
CA LEU A 16 19.20 -29.60 -25.19
C LEU A 16 19.71 -28.31 -25.85
N GLN A 17 19.45 -28.11 -27.16
CA GLN A 17 19.88 -26.93 -27.93
C GLN A 17 18.74 -25.88 -28.06
N SER A 18 17.62 -26.07 -27.35
CA SER A 18 16.52 -25.09 -27.29
C SER A 18 16.83 -23.84 -26.47
N CYS A 19 18.00 -23.78 -25.83
CA CYS A 19 18.56 -22.55 -25.27
C CYS A 19 19.74 -22.11 -26.15
N CYS A 20 19.52 -21.05 -26.92
CA CYS A 20 20.50 -20.31 -27.73
C CYS A 20 21.04 -21.01 -29.00
N PRO A 21 20.50 -20.68 -30.19
CA PRO A 21 21.20 -20.97 -31.45
C PRO A 21 22.55 -20.26 -31.50
N PHE A 22 23.60 -21.04 -31.77
CA PHE A 22 25.03 -20.69 -31.86
C PHE A 22 25.42 -19.64 -32.94
N LEU A 23 24.47 -18.91 -33.53
CA LEU A 23 24.73 -17.83 -34.49
C LEU A 23 23.85 -16.59 -34.26
N ALA A 24 23.19 -16.49 -33.11
CA ALA A 24 22.59 -15.23 -32.67
C ALA A 24 23.64 -14.50 -31.82
N ASP A 25 24.17 -13.43 -32.41
CA ASP A 25 24.98 -12.42 -31.76
C ASP A 25 24.23 -11.91 -30.51
N CYS A 26 24.58 -12.41 -29.33
CA CYS A 26 24.14 -11.88 -28.05
C CYS A 26 25.13 -10.80 -27.60
N GLU A 27 25.40 -9.85 -28.50
CA GLU A 27 26.19 -8.64 -28.25
C GLU A 27 25.53 -7.43 -28.92
N ASN A 28 24.20 -7.38 -28.90
CA ASN A 28 23.50 -6.10 -29.05
C ASN A 28 23.28 -5.56 -27.64
N ASN A 29 24.29 -4.86 -27.13
CA ASN A 29 24.11 -3.91 -26.03
C ASN A 29 23.34 -2.68 -26.56
N ASP A 30 22.12 -2.89 -27.06
CA ASP A 30 21.18 -1.83 -27.42
C ASP A 30 20.36 -1.37 -26.20
N ASP A 31 20.73 -1.83 -24.99
CA ASP A 31 20.16 -1.41 -23.71
C ASP A 31 20.84 -0.14 -23.16
N ASP A 32 21.48 0.67 -24.00
CA ASP A 32 21.76 2.08 -23.70
C ASP A 32 20.44 2.89 -23.81
N PHE A 33 19.43 2.45 -23.05
CA PHE A 33 18.46 3.41 -22.54
C PHE A 33 19.26 4.33 -21.61
N PRO A 34 19.29 5.66 -21.85
CA PRO A 34 19.76 6.55 -20.81
C PRO A 34 18.87 6.28 -19.60
N ILE A 35 19.42 5.57 -18.60
CA ILE A 35 18.85 5.54 -17.26
C ILE A 35 19.09 6.94 -16.74
N ASP A 36 18.24 7.87 -17.15
CA ASP A 36 17.97 9.05 -16.35
C ASP A 36 17.56 8.47 -15.00
N PRO A 37 18.29 8.72 -13.90
CA PRO A 37 17.83 8.34 -12.58
C PRO A 37 16.47 9.01 -12.44
N SER A 38 15.42 8.23 -12.66
CA SER A 38 14.08 8.75 -12.76
C SER A 38 13.70 8.96 -11.31
N PHE A 39 14.08 10.13 -10.79
CA PHE A 39 13.67 10.55 -9.47
C PHE A 39 12.16 10.74 -9.52
N SER A 40 11.49 10.35 -8.44
CA SER A 40 10.06 10.57 -8.32
C SER A 40 9.78 12.07 -8.46
N GLN A 41 8.69 12.42 -9.14
CA GLN A 41 8.17 13.79 -9.13
C GLN A 41 7.47 14.13 -7.80
N TYR A 42 7.55 13.25 -6.80
CA TYR A 42 6.90 13.41 -5.51
C TYR A 42 7.92 13.33 -4.39
N GLU A 43 7.77 14.22 -3.40
CA GLU A 43 8.47 14.14 -2.13
C GLU A 43 7.67 13.31 -1.13
N PRO A 44 8.33 12.45 -0.33
CA PRO A 44 7.66 11.71 0.73
C PRO A 44 7.26 12.64 1.88
N VAL A 45 6.05 12.45 2.38
CA VAL A 45 5.60 13.07 3.63
C VAL A 45 5.99 12.16 4.77
N LEU A 46 6.79 12.68 5.70
CA LEU A 46 7.36 11.93 6.80
C LEU A 46 6.69 12.27 8.13
N LEU A 47 6.65 11.29 9.02
CA LEU A 47 6.28 11.47 10.41
C LEU A 47 7.28 10.72 11.30
N ASP A 48 7.72 11.33 12.40
CA ASP A 48 8.55 10.64 13.39
C ASP A 48 7.79 9.43 13.94
N ARG A 49 8.49 8.33 14.18
CA ARG A 49 7.90 7.06 14.61
C ARG A 49 7.08 7.22 15.89
N ASN A 50 7.57 7.97 16.87
CA ASN A 50 6.85 8.16 18.13
C ASN A 50 5.55 8.94 17.89
N ASP A 51 5.60 9.99 17.07
CA ASP A 51 4.41 10.78 16.74
C ASP A 51 3.43 9.95 15.90
N PHE A 52 3.93 9.16 14.95
CA PHE A 52 3.16 8.24 14.13
C PHE A 52 2.42 7.20 14.98
N GLU A 53 3.08 6.64 15.99
CA GLU A 53 2.46 5.65 16.87
C GLU A 53 1.34 6.23 17.73
N ASN A 54 1.45 7.52 18.10
CA ASN A 54 0.49 8.26 18.92
C ASN A 54 -0.51 9.11 18.10
N SER A 55 -0.47 9.03 16.77
CA SER A 55 -1.25 9.91 15.89
C SER A 55 -2.72 9.52 15.71
N VAL A 56 -3.10 8.29 16.09
CA VAL A 56 -4.44 7.76 15.82
C VAL A 56 -5.45 8.36 16.79
N SER A 57 -6.42 9.10 16.28
CA SER A 57 -7.38 9.84 17.11
C SER A 57 -8.74 9.98 16.44
N LEU A 58 -9.79 10.21 17.24
CA LEU A 58 -11.13 10.50 16.74
C LEU A 58 -11.39 12.01 16.83
N LYS A 59 -11.77 12.63 15.72
CA LYS A 59 -11.99 14.06 15.57
C LYS A 59 -13.43 14.37 15.16
N GLU A 60 -13.82 15.63 15.28
CA GLU A 60 -15.04 16.13 14.66
C GLU A 60 -15.00 15.96 13.13
N PRO A 61 -16.16 15.85 12.47
CA PRO A 61 -16.21 15.75 11.02
C PRO A 61 -15.43 16.86 10.32
N ILE A 62 -14.71 16.48 9.27
CA ILE A 62 -14.03 17.40 8.37
C ILE A 62 -14.59 17.24 6.96
N SER A 63 -14.40 18.24 6.11
CA SER A 63 -14.78 18.14 4.69
C SER A 63 -13.90 17.13 3.97
N ILE A 64 -14.52 16.31 3.11
CA ILE A 64 -13.79 15.40 2.21
C ILE A 64 -13.02 16.23 1.19
N SER A 65 -11.72 15.94 1.02
CA SER A 65 -10.89 16.56 -0.01
C SER A 65 -10.55 15.57 -1.12
N THR A 66 -9.87 14.48 -0.80
CA THR A 66 -9.52 13.41 -1.73
C THR A 66 -9.97 12.08 -1.14
N SER A 67 -11.08 11.56 -1.68
CA SER A 67 -11.65 10.29 -1.23
C SER A 67 -10.99 9.09 -1.91
N GLY A 68 -10.90 8.00 -1.16
CA GLY A 68 -10.46 6.69 -1.63
C GLY A 68 -11.59 5.67 -1.55
N LYS A 69 -11.27 4.48 -1.00
CA LYS A 69 -12.23 3.38 -0.86
C LYS A 69 -13.35 3.71 0.12
N ILE A 70 -14.52 3.14 -0.12
CA ILE A 70 -15.70 3.23 0.74
C ILE A 70 -15.99 1.85 1.32
N TYR A 71 -16.19 1.79 2.62
CA TYR A 71 -16.59 0.60 3.36
C TYR A 71 -17.93 0.81 4.04
N SER A 72 -18.79 -0.20 4.00
CA SER A 72 -20.08 -0.18 4.69
C SER A 72 -20.11 -1.28 5.75
N LYS A 73 -20.56 -0.93 6.96
CA LYS A 73 -20.76 -1.88 8.05
C LYS A 73 -21.99 -1.44 8.85
N ASP A 74 -22.99 -2.32 8.89
CA ASP A 74 -24.28 -2.06 9.52
C ASP A 74 -24.88 -0.74 8.99
N ASN A 75 -25.14 0.25 9.85
CA ASN A 75 -25.64 1.57 9.46
C ASN A 75 -24.51 2.61 9.33
N LEU A 76 -23.25 2.20 9.18
CA LEU A 76 -22.12 3.12 9.07
C LEU A 76 -21.43 3.02 7.71
N LEU A 77 -20.99 4.17 7.23
CA LEU A 77 -20.03 4.26 6.13
C LEU A 77 -18.69 4.76 6.64
N PHE A 78 -17.63 4.15 6.15
CA PHE A 78 -16.26 4.58 6.33
C PHE A 78 -15.67 4.95 4.98
N ILE A 79 -15.36 6.22 4.80
CA ILE A 79 -14.83 6.74 3.53
C ILE A 79 -13.37 7.12 3.76
N ASN A 80 -12.45 6.49 3.05
CA ASN A 80 -11.04 6.83 3.17
C ASN A 80 -10.79 8.25 2.67
N GLU A 81 -10.08 9.05 3.47
CA GLU A 81 -9.39 10.26 3.03
C GLU A 81 -7.93 9.86 2.80
N VAL A 82 -7.49 9.95 1.54
CA VAL A 82 -6.21 9.35 1.12
C VAL A 82 -5.07 9.80 2.03
N HIS A 83 -4.42 8.82 2.67
CA HIS A 83 -3.29 9.00 3.60
C HIS A 83 -3.57 9.81 4.88
N LYS A 84 -4.82 10.16 5.18
CA LYS A 84 -5.17 10.95 6.39
C LYS A 84 -6.01 10.16 7.39
N GLY A 85 -6.90 9.29 6.93
CA GLY A 85 -7.79 8.56 7.81
C GLY A 85 -9.09 8.13 7.13
N PHE A 86 -10.16 8.06 7.92
CA PHE A 86 -11.47 7.64 7.47
C PHE A 86 -12.57 8.54 8.03
N HIS A 87 -13.41 9.06 7.14
CA HIS A 87 -14.65 9.71 7.53
C HIS A 87 -15.67 8.65 7.95
N ILE A 88 -16.35 8.88 9.06
CA ILE A 88 -17.41 8.01 9.58
C ILE A 88 -18.74 8.73 9.40
N TYR A 89 -19.68 8.09 8.70
CA TYR A 89 -21.02 8.60 8.44
C TYR A 89 -22.07 7.65 9.01
N ASP A 90 -23.16 8.21 9.51
CA ASP A 90 -24.42 7.49 9.70
C ASP A 90 -25.08 7.32 8.33
N ASN A 91 -25.41 6.07 8.02
CA ASN A 91 -26.00 5.62 6.78
C ASN A 91 -27.30 4.84 7.03
N THR A 92 -28.01 5.15 8.13
CA THR A 92 -29.34 4.60 8.42
C THR A 92 -30.35 4.98 7.33
N ASP A 93 -30.23 6.17 6.74
CA ASP A 93 -30.88 6.53 5.47
C ASP A 93 -29.81 6.63 4.36
N PRO A 94 -29.68 5.61 3.49
CA PRO A 94 -28.70 5.61 2.41
C PRO A 94 -28.89 6.71 1.36
N THR A 95 -30.06 7.36 1.32
CA THR A 95 -30.31 8.46 0.39
C THR A 95 -29.80 9.80 0.93
N SER A 96 -29.52 9.88 2.24
CA SER A 96 -29.02 11.09 2.90
C SER A 96 -28.07 10.74 4.07
N PRO A 97 -26.86 10.21 3.80
CA PRO A 97 -25.88 9.92 4.84
C PRO A 97 -25.45 11.19 5.60
N THR A 98 -25.22 11.09 6.90
CA THR A 98 -24.83 12.24 7.74
C THR A 98 -23.46 12.04 8.37
N PRO A 99 -22.57 13.05 8.36
CA PRO A 99 -21.22 12.91 8.91
C PRO A 99 -21.27 12.83 10.44
N LEU A 100 -20.55 11.86 11.02
CA LEU A 100 -20.47 11.65 12.46
C LEU A 100 -19.13 12.10 13.05
N LYS A 101 -18.02 11.55 12.53
CA LYS A 101 -16.66 11.78 13.03
C LYS A 101 -15.62 11.58 11.93
N PHE A 102 -14.39 11.98 12.20
CA PHE A 102 -13.22 11.63 11.40
C PHE A 102 -12.24 10.81 12.24
N LEU A 103 -11.95 9.57 11.82
CA LEU A 103 -10.90 8.74 12.40
C LEU A 103 -9.58 9.10 11.73
N GLU A 104 -8.78 9.91 12.41
CA GLU A 104 -7.44 10.25 11.95
C GLU A 104 -6.51 9.05 12.11
N ALA A 105 -5.87 8.68 11.01
CA ALA A 105 -4.87 7.62 10.95
C ALA A 105 -3.90 7.96 9.79
N PRO A 106 -2.90 8.83 10.02
CA PRO A 106 -1.98 9.26 8.97
C PRO A 106 -1.28 8.07 8.32
N GLY A 107 -1.15 8.11 6.99
CA GLY A 107 -0.64 6.98 6.20
C GLY A 107 -1.64 5.85 5.98
N SER A 108 -2.88 5.97 6.45
CA SER A 108 -3.87 4.92 6.21
C SER A 108 -4.27 4.82 4.74
N THR A 109 -4.27 3.60 4.22
CA THR A 109 -4.67 3.29 2.84
C THR A 109 -5.91 2.42 2.76
N ASP A 110 -6.13 1.56 3.75
CA ASP A 110 -7.21 0.59 3.75
C ASP A 110 -7.68 0.22 5.15
N LEU A 111 -8.90 -0.29 5.23
CA LEU A 111 -9.43 -0.89 6.45
C LEU A 111 -10.22 -2.17 6.18
N ALA A 112 -10.36 -2.97 7.23
CA ALA A 112 -11.30 -4.07 7.31
C ALA A 112 -11.99 -4.04 8.68
N ILE A 113 -13.24 -4.47 8.76
CA ILE A 113 -14.01 -4.45 10.01
C ILE A 113 -14.48 -5.86 10.33
N ARG A 114 -14.20 -6.31 11.55
CA ARG A 114 -14.78 -7.53 12.11
C ARG A 114 -15.33 -7.22 13.49
N ASP A 115 -16.60 -7.53 13.71
CA ASP A 115 -17.33 -7.17 14.93
C ASP A 115 -17.20 -5.66 15.17
N ASN A 116 -16.65 -5.25 16.32
CA ASN A 116 -16.41 -3.84 16.67
C ASN A 116 -14.95 -3.40 16.46
N MET A 117 -14.14 -4.24 15.81
CA MET A 117 -12.72 -3.99 15.59
C MET A 117 -12.49 -3.53 14.14
N ILE A 118 -11.87 -2.36 14.00
CA ILE A 118 -11.40 -1.81 12.74
C ILE A 118 -9.91 -2.11 12.63
N TYR A 119 -9.54 -2.88 11.62
CA TYR A 119 -8.16 -3.14 11.26
C TYR A 119 -7.75 -2.16 10.18
N ILE A 120 -6.70 -1.39 10.41
CA ILE A 120 -6.26 -0.34 9.48
C ILE A 120 -4.85 -0.66 9.01
N ASN A 121 -4.66 -0.67 7.69
CA ASN A 121 -3.35 -0.58 7.08
C ASN A 121 -2.87 0.87 7.19
N GLN A 122 -2.07 1.15 8.21
CA GLN A 122 -1.52 2.47 8.49
C GLN A 122 -0.04 2.49 8.08
N ALA A 123 0.27 3.02 6.90
CA ALA A 123 1.62 3.01 6.33
C ALA A 123 2.28 1.63 6.43
N THR A 124 3.34 1.50 7.21
CA THR A 124 4.08 0.24 7.39
C THR A 124 3.49 -0.68 8.46
N ASP A 125 2.50 -0.20 9.23
CA ASP A 125 1.94 -0.90 10.39
C ASP A 125 0.51 -1.40 10.14
N LEU A 126 0.15 -2.50 10.83
CA LEU A 126 -1.24 -2.92 11.00
C LEU A 126 -1.72 -2.54 12.40
N ILE A 127 -2.75 -1.71 12.50
CA ILE A 127 -3.37 -1.37 13.78
C ILE A 127 -4.77 -1.97 13.92
N ALA A 128 -5.15 -2.31 15.14
CA ALA A 128 -6.48 -2.76 15.51
C ALA A 128 -7.08 -1.73 16.47
N VAL A 129 -8.18 -1.12 16.05
CA VAL A 129 -8.88 -0.05 16.77
C VAL A 129 -10.29 -0.52 17.09
N GLU A 130 -10.62 -0.58 18.37
CA GLU A 130 -12.00 -0.78 18.79
C GLU A 130 -12.74 0.55 18.65
N TYR A 131 -13.89 0.53 17.98
CA TYR A 131 -14.73 1.71 17.78
C TYR A 131 -16.06 1.55 18.52
N ASN A 132 -16.42 2.56 19.29
CA ASN A 132 -17.68 2.64 20.01
C ASN A 132 -18.25 4.06 19.87
N ASN A 133 -19.41 4.21 19.23
CA ASN A 133 -20.05 5.52 19.02
C ASN A 133 -20.20 6.36 20.29
N ALA A 134 -20.35 5.73 21.47
CA ALA A 134 -20.49 6.43 22.74
C ALA A 134 -19.15 6.74 23.43
N ASN A 135 -18.16 5.85 23.26
CA ASN A 135 -16.90 5.89 24.04
C ASN A 135 -15.67 6.30 23.20
N GLY A 136 -15.84 6.54 21.90
CA GLY A 136 -14.77 6.93 20.98
C GLY A 136 -14.02 5.73 20.42
N ILE A 137 -12.68 5.81 20.43
CA ILE A 137 -11.80 4.76 19.92
C ILE A 137 -10.82 4.27 20.99
N THR A 138 -10.39 3.03 20.87
CA THR A 138 -9.28 2.47 21.66
C THR A 138 -8.35 1.69 20.73
N LEU A 139 -7.09 2.10 20.64
CA LEU A 139 -6.07 1.33 19.92
C LEU A 139 -5.69 0.12 20.79
N THR A 140 -6.09 -1.07 20.36
CA THR A 140 -5.90 -2.31 21.13
C THR A 140 -4.62 -3.04 20.79
N LYS A 141 -4.15 -2.88 19.54
CA LYS A 141 -2.91 -3.50 19.07
C LYS A 141 -2.31 -2.72 17.91
N ARG A 142 -0.99 -2.71 17.87
CA ARG A 142 -0.17 -2.30 16.72
C ARG A 142 0.78 -3.45 16.40
N VAL A 143 0.88 -3.81 15.12
CA VAL A 143 1.90 -4.73 14.62
C VAL A 143 2.77 -3.92 13.68
N ILE A 144 4.01 -3.70 14.12
CA ILE A 144 4.94 -2.77 13.50
C ILE A 144 5.58 -3.41 12.26
N ASN A 145 5.76 -2.65 11.18
CA ASN A 145 6.49 -3.03 9.97
C ASN A 145 5.99 -4.35 9.31
N VAL A 146 4.68 -4.53 9.22
CA VAL A 146 4.06 -5.68 8.55
C VAL A 146 3.88 -5.44 7.05
N PHE A 147 3.72 -4.17 6.66
CA PHE A 147 3.53 -3.76 5.29
C PHE A 147 4.82 -3.14 4.71
N PRO A 148 5.05 -3.24 3.39
CA PRO A 148 6.12 -2.49 2.74
C PRO A 148 5.86 -0.98 2.84
N GLU A 149 6.91 -0.20 2.68
CA GLU A 149 6.79 1.26 2.63
C GLU A 149 5.89 1.72 1.48
N LEU A 150 5.20 2.85 1.69
CA LEU A 150 4.31 3.44 0.70
C LEU A 150 5.12 3.88 -0.51
N ARG A 151 4.73 3.39 -1.70
CA ARG A 151 5.27 3.85 -2.97
C ARG A 151 4.71 5.22 -3.34
N SER A 152 5.50 5.99 -4.06
CA SER A 152 5.04 7.23 -4.67
C SER A 152 3.96 6.96 -5.73
N PRO A 153 3.16 7.96 -6.11
CA PRO A 153 2.15 7.80 -7.17
C PRO A 153 2.72 7.37 -8.52
N ASP A 154 3.97 7.70 -8.82
CA ASP A 154 4.71 7.26 -10.01
C ASP A 154 5.49 5.92 -9.80
N GLY A 155 5.30 5.26 -8.65
CA GLY A 155 5.69 3.86 -8.43
C GLY A 155 7.07 3.64 -7.77
N PHE A 156 7.79 4.71 -7.46
CA PHE A 156 9.10 4.67 -6.84
C PHE A 156 9.01 4.36 -5.34
N LEU A 157 10.08 3.77 -4.83
CA LEU A 157 10.29 3.63 -3.40
C LEU A 157 10.85 4.95 -2.84
N PRO A 158 10.55 5.28 -1.58
CA PRO A 158 11.20 6.41 -0.93
C PRO A 158 12.71 6.18 -0.83
N PHE A 159 13.45 7.28 -0.96
CA PHE A 159 14.92 7.31 -0.89
C PHE A 159 15.35 8.30 0.20
N ASP A 160 16.48 8.00 0.85
CA ASP A 160 17.09 8.86 1.88
C ASP A 160 16.15 9.23 3.05
N ILE A 161 15.34 8.27 3.51
CA ILE A 161 14.46 8.49 4.66
C ILE A 161 15.29 8.54 5.95
N PRO A 162 15.17 9.62 6.77
CA PRO A 162 15.84 9.71 8.05
C PRO A 162 15.47 8.53 8.96
N GLU A 163 16.42 8.14 9.81
CA GLU A 163 16.16 7.13 10.83
C GLU A 163 14.94 7.54 11.68
N ASN A 164 14.20 6.53 12.16
CA ASN A 164 13.01 6.72 13.00
C ASN A 164 11.86 7.50 12.35
N ASN A 165 11.82 7.63 11.02
CA ASN A 165 10.69 8.23 10.32
C ASN A 165 9.87 7.18 9.56
N VAL A 166 8.59 7.49 9.35
CA VAL A 166 7.65 6.68 8.58
C VAL A 166 7.12 7.54 7.43
N VAL A 167 7.16 6.99 6.21
CA VAL A 167 6.50 7.60 5.05
C VAL A 167 4.99 7.41 5.20
N ILE A 168 4.29 8.52 5.42
CA ILE A 168 2.83 8.54 5.60
C ILE A 168 2.09 9.04 4.35
N GLY A 169 2.79 9.43 3.30
CA GLY A 169 2.17 9.93 2.08
C GLY A 169 3.18 10.57 1.14
N TRP A 170 2.67 11.29 0.14
CA TRP A 170 3.47 11.89 -0.92
C TRP A 170 2.85 13.20 -1.37
N THR A 171 3.69 14.17 -1.74
CA THR A 171 3.28 15.46 -2.31
C THR A 171 4.05 15.71 -3.58
N LEU A 172 3.38 16.20 -4.63
CA LEU A 172 4.03 16.53 -5.89
C LEU A 172 5.11 17.61 -5.64
N SER A 173 6.35 17.32 -6.02
CA SER A 173 7.47 18.25 -6.02
C SER A 173 7.18 19.32 -7.07
N ASN A 174 7.10 20.59 -6.66
CA ASN A 174 6.89 21.73 -7.56
C ASN A 174 8.22 22.27 -8.10
#